data_AF-A0A0Q0DDE0-F1
#
_entry.id   AF-A0A0Q0DDE0-F1
#
_cell.length_a   1.000
_cell.length_b   1.000
_cell.length_c   1.000
_cell.angle_alpha   90.00
_cell.angle_beta   90.00
_cell.angle_gamma   90.00
#
_symmetry.space_group_name_H-M   'P 1'
#
loop_
_entity.id
_entity.type
_entity.pdbx_description
1 polymer ?
#
loop_
_entity_poly.entity_id
_entity_poly.type
_entity_poly.pdbx_seq_one_letter_code
_entity_poly.pdbx_strand_id
1 'polypeptide(L)'
;MSDRPIPLSAWARRYCETFNFALVPIQPGEKGPKGRGWNQPGKYIVDPAKAEAFWTKNPNHNLGVVLGPSRVCSLDVDDVQWTRFVLYELLGVDLDALALAFPTVVGNPLRFRVLFQVPEGLELTRHSLSWPNENDPDGSKHKSIMLKANAAREAGDTAREALYRADAEQYKRFTVFELRAGLVQDVLPPSIHPGTGQPYTWRTPPDASGLPVLISDLLNVWNNWDVFKRGAEAACPWLPKDAKPAGKQKPKPKPAPAGVKRPSVIDEFNNCHDVEEILRSHGYTKRGGKWLYPQSSTGLPGITVAEGKVYSHHAADPLANGHQNDAFEVFCLLEHGGDQSKAVKEAARMLGMQSTRPSASDLPPAPTEGSDRPDAAAPDAPSEAAPAPDGGAGEELTIEQVLRRFALVEGTTHVWDFDKSRAMKKSAFEARVGKPIAKLWLDATDKKLIADDQVKDIEQARKMSGKKGGALGMRPTERYVYIDGTKDVWDREKKRRIAEGAVKMALGDTYALWLNSSERRVVDVEHIVFDPTRPDHDQRPQHIHQHL
;
A
#
# COMPACT_ATOMS: atom_id res chain seq x y z
N MET A 1 53.31 18.23 -13.33
CA MET A 1 52.97 19.52 -12.67
C MET A 1 52.22 19.17 -11.39
N SER A 2 52.53 19.86 -10.30
CA SER A 2 52.27 19.49 -8.90
C SER A 2 50.81 19.08 -8.62
N ASP A 3 50.58 17.81 -8.27
CA ASP A 3 49.32 17.26 -7.72
C ASP A 3 49.07 17.84 -6.32
N ARG A 4 48.78 19.14 -6.25
CA ARG A 4 48.27 19.72 -5.01
C ARG A 4 46.80 19.32 -4.89
N PRO A 5 46.38 18.68 -3.78
CA PRO A 5 44.98 18.36 -3.58
C PRO A 5 44.15 19.64 -3.62
N ILE A 6 43.04 19.61 -4.36
CA ILE A 6 42.09 20.73 -4.47
C ILE A 6 41.65 21.11 -3.06
N PRO A 7 41.78 22.39 -2.65
CA PRO A 7 41.43 22.80 -1.30
C PRO A 7 39.92 22.63 -1.05
N LEU A 8 39.55 22.40 0.21
CA LEU A 8 38.16 22.19 0.62
C LEU A 8 37.25 23.36 0.22
N SER A 9 37.78 24.59 0.20
CA SER A 9 37.08 25.79 -0.26
C SER A 9 36.70 25.77 -1.74
N ALA A 10 37.58 25.25 -2.60
CA ALA A 10 37.29 25.09 -4.02
C ALA A 10 36.23 23.99 -4.26
N TRP A 11 36.23 22.93 -3.44
CA TRP A 11 35.14 21.96 -3.42
C TRP A 11 33.81 22.59 -2.99
N ALA A 12 33.81 23.39 -1.93
CA ALA A 12 32.62 24.10 -1.46
C ALA A 12 32.01 24.99 -2.56
N ARG A 13 32.86 25.77 -3.25
CA ARG A 13 32.45 26.56 -4.40
C ARG A 13 31.81 25.70 -5.48
N ARG A 14 32.48 24.62 -5.88
CA ARG A 14 32.02 23.70 -6.92
C ARG A 14 30.66 23.07 -6.59
N TYR A 15 30.44 22.66 -5.34
CA TYR A 15 29.15 22.10 -4.93
C TYR A 15 27.99 23.08 -5.10
N CYS A 16 28.20 24.34 -4.73
CA CYS A 16 27.19 25.38 -4.96
C CYS A 16 27.03 25.74 -6.45
N GLU A 17 28.15 25.93 -7.17
CA GLU A 17 28.15 26.47 -8.54
C GLU A 17 27.71 25.45 -9.59
N THR A 18 28.18 24.20 -9.48
CA THR A 18 27.90 23.16 -10.48
C THR A 18 26.64 22.36 -10.13
N PHE A 19 26.40 22.10 -8.84
CA PHE A 19 25.35 21.17 -8.42
C PHE A 19 24.19 21.84 -7.68
N ASN A 20 24.24 23.17 -7.51
CA ASN A 20 23.22 23.94 -6.78
C ASN A 20 22.99 23.43 -5.34
N PHE A 21 24.03 22.89 -4.70
CA PHE A 21 23.91 22.38 -3.34
C PHE A 21 23.87 23.52 -2.32
N ALA A 22 22.94 23.40 -1.37
CA ALA A 22 22.87 24.19 -0.17
C ALA A 22 23.79 23.56 0.90
N LEU A 23 24.92 24.22 1.16
CA LEU A 23 25.94 23.72 2.07
C LEU A 23 25.74 24.20 3.49
N VAL A 24 26.05 23.35 4.47
CA VAL A 24 26.07 23.69 5.88
C VAL A 24 27.41 23.28 6.51
N PRO A 25 28.06 24.16 7.30
CA PRO A 25 29.29 23.80 7.96
C PRO A 25 29.04 22.83 9.11
N ILE A 26 29.91 21.82 9.19
CA ILE A 26 29.93 20.85 10.28
C ILE A 26 31.23 21.05 11.05
N GLN A 27 31.14 21.14 12.38
CA GLN A 27 32.32 21.35 13.21
C GLN A 27 33.31 20.18 13.08
N PRO A 28 34.63 20.42 13.19
CA PRO A 28 35.63 19.35 13.15
C PRO A 28 35.32 18.25 14.18
N GLY A 29 35.41 16.99 13.77
CA GLY A 29 35.13 15.84 14.65
C GLY A 29 33.63 15.53 14.87
N GLU A 30 32.72 16.32 14.30
CA GLU A 30 31.28 16.10 14.40
C GLU A 30 30.72 15.37 13.18
N LYS A 31 29.59 14.66 13.39
CA LYS A 31 28.85 13.97 12.31
C LYS A 31 27.78 14.83 11.63
N GLY A 32 27.47 15.99 12.19
CA GLY A 32 26.42 16.86 11.67
C GLY A 32 26.52 18.29 12.23
N PRO A 33 25.79 19.23 11.62
CA PRO A 33 25.80 20.63 12.04
C PRO A 33 25.17 20.80 13.43
N LYS A 34 25.70 21.75 14.21
CA LYS A 34 25.18 22.10 15.54
C LYS A 34 24.50 23.48 15.50
N GLY A 35 23.54 23.69 16.39
CA GLY A 35 22.83 24.96 16.56
C GLY A 35 21.38 24.93 16.08
N ARG A 36 20.53 25.78 16.67
CA ARG A 36 19.10 25.83 16.31
C ARG A 36 18.92 26.37 14.89
N GLY A 37 18.14 25.65 14.09
CA GLY A 37 17.71 26.07 12.75
C GLY A 37 18.81 26.01 11.67
N TRP A 38 19.85 25.20 11.83
CA TRP A 38 20.93 25.07 10.82
C TRP A 38 20.43 24.70 9.41
N ASN A 39 19.25 24.07 9.32
CA ASN A 39 18.57 23.65 8.11
C ASN A 39 17.57 24.68 7.55
N GLN A 40 17.47 25.87 8.14
CA GLN A 40 16.53 26.91 7.73
C GLN A 40 17.14 27.85 6.67
N PRO A 41 16.31 28.49 5.81
CA PRO A 41 16.78 29.52 4.88
C PRO A 41 17.65 30.58 5.57
N GLY A 42 18.77 30.93 4.93
CA GLY A 42 19.75 31.87 5.46
C GLY A 42 20.75 31.29 6.47
N LYS A 43 20.62 30.01 6.87
CA LYS A 43 21.62 29.31 7.70
C LYS A 43 22.52 28.37 6.92
N TYR A 44 22.05 27.86 5.78
CA TYR A 44 22.88 27.19 4.78
C TYR A 44 23.39 28.19 3.74
N ILE A 45 24.48 27.84 3.07
CA ILE A 45 25.19 28.64 2.08
C ILE A 45 24.90 28.06 0.69
N VAL A 46 24.26 28.85 -0.18
CA VAL A 46 24.01 28.51 -1.58
C VAL A 46 24.86 29.32 -2.55
N ASP A 47 25.43 30.43 -2.09
CA ASP A 47 26.25 31.32 -2.91
C ASP A 47 27.69 30.76 -3.02
N PRO A 48 28.20 30.49 -4.24
CA PRO A 48 29.51 29.87 -4.42
C PRO A 48 30.67 30.68 -3.82
N ALA A 49 30.64 32.00 -3.93
CA ALA A 49 31.72 32.87 -3.43
C ALA A 49 31.71 32.91 -1.89
N LYS A 50 30.54 32.95 -1.26
CA LYS A 50 30.39 32.85 0.20
C LYS A 50 30.83 31.48 0.72
N ALA A 51 30.53 30.40 -0.01
CA ALA A 51 31.00 29.06 0.33
C ALA A 51 32.53 28.99 0.29
N GLU A 52 33.15 29.44 -0.80
CA GLU A 52 34.60 29.50 -0.93
C GLU A 52 35.26 30.31 0.20
N ALA A 53 34.73 31.51 0.48
CA ALA A 53 35.24 32.39 1.52
C ALA A 53 35.12 31.76 2.92
N PHE A 54 34.00 31.10 3.22
CA PHE A 54 33.80 30.45 4.52
C PHE A 54 34.82 29.34 4.74
N TRP A 55 34.97 28.42 3.78
CA TRP A 55 35.88 27.28 3.94
C TRP A 55 37.35 27.65 3.77
N THR A 56 37.67 28.78 3.11
CA THR A 56 39.02 29.36 3.13
C THR A 56 39.39 29.81 4.54
N LYS A 57 38.46 30.45 5.26
CA LYS A 57 38.67 30.88 6.65
C LYS A 57 38.60 29.72 7.66
N ASN A 58 37.85 28.67 7.34
CA ASN A 58 37.55 27.56 8.23
C ASN A 58 37.91 26.19 7.60
N PRO A 59 39.20 25.95 7.28
CA PRO A 59 39.61 24.81 6.45
C PRO A 59 39.36 23.43 7.09
N ASN A 60 39.17 23.37 8.41
CA ASN A 60 38.95 22.10 9.14
C ASN A 60 37.46 21.75 9.33
N HIS A 61 36.54 22.63 8.93
CA HIS A 61 35.11 22.33 9.01
C HIS A 61 34.69 21.37 7.90
N ASN A 62 33.89 20.36 8.23
CA ASN A 62 33.33 19.44 7.26
C ASN A 62 32.21 20.10 6.43
N LEU A 63 32.01 19.59 5.21
CA LEU A 63 30.96 19.96 4.27
C LEU A 63 29.72 19.09 4.50
N GLY A 64 28.63 19.70 4.97
CA GLY A 64 27.30 19.11 4.89
C GLY A 64 26.52 19.65 3.69
N VAL A 65 25.69 18.82 3.08
CA VAL A 65 24.64 19.25 2.14
C VAL A 65 23.29 19.12 2.82
N VAL A 66 22.46 20.17 2.76
CA VAL A 66 21.07 20.13 3.23
C VAL A 66 20.21 19.59 2.09
N LEU A 67 19.60 18.43 2.28
CA LEU A 67 19.03 17.64 1.19
C LEU A 67 17.86 18.34 0.48
N GLY A 68 16.89 18.84 1.23
CA GLY A 68 15.67 19.48 0.70
C GLY A 68 15.96 20.69 -0.19
N PRO A 69 16.63 21.75 0.30
CA PRO A 69 16.97 22.92 -0.50
C PRO A 69 17.89 22.60 -1.68
N SER A 70 18.70 21.54 -1.57
CA SER A 70 19.56 21.07 -2.67
C SER A 70 18.83 20.19 -3.67
N ARG A 71 17.56 19.84 -3.40
CA ARG A 71 16.78 18.88 -4.20
C ARG A 71 17.49 17.53 -4.34
N VAL A 72 18.23 17.11 -3.31
CA VAL A 72 18.98 15.85 -3.26
C VAL A 72 18.26 14.88 -2.34
N CYS A 73 18.29 13.60 -2.67
CA CYS A 73 17.98 12.52 -1.75
C CYS A 73 19.07 11.46 -1.80
N SER A 74 19.09 10.58 -0.80
CA SER A 74 20.10 9.52 -0.74
C SER A 74 19.56 8.21 -0.17
N LEU A 75 20.19 7.11 -0.63
CA LEU A 75 20.14 5.81 0.01
C LEU A 75 21.41 5.66 0.85
N ASP A 76 21.28 5.74 2.17
CA ASP A 76 22.36 5.55 3.14
C ASP A 76 22.44 4.08 3.54
N VAL A 77 23.50 3.39 3.12
CA VAL A 77 23.66 1.94 3.31
C VAL A 77 24.46 1.69 4.58
N ASP A 78 23.75 1.44 5.68
CA ASP A 78 24.34 1.17 7.00
C ASP A 78 24.80 -0.29 7.17
N ASP A 79 24.05 -1.23 6.61
CA ASP A 79 24.42 -2.64 6.53
C ASP A 79 24.34 -3.12 5.08
N VAL A 80 25.51 -3.28 4.45
CA VAL A 80 25.61 -3.60 3.01
C VAL A 80 25.01 -4.96 2.70
N GLN A 81 25.23 -5.97 3.55
CA GLN A 81 24.72 -7.31 3.32
C GLN A 81 23.18 -7.31 3.31
N TRP A 82 22.57 -6.72 4.34
CA TRP A 82 21.12 -6.77 4.50
C TRP A 82 20.39 -5.77 3.60
N THR A 83 21.04 -4.65 3.25
CA THR A 83 20.51 -3.75 2.21
C THR A 83 20.51 -4.43 0.85
N ARG A 84 21.60 -5.13 0.48
CA ARG A 84 21.67 -5.89 -0.78
C ARG A 84 20.55 -6.92 -0.84
N PHE A 85 20.41 -7.71 0.23
CA PHE A 85 19.39 -8.74 0.32
C PHE A 85 17.97 -8.15 0.19
N VAL A 86 17.61 -7.14 0.99
CA VAL A 86 16.23 -6.66 1.03
C VAL A 86 15.81 -5.93 -0.25
N LEU A 87 16.72 -5.16 -0.88
CA LEU A 87 16.42 -4.48 -2.15
C LEU A 87 16.28 -5.49 -3.29
N TYR A 88 17.14 -6.50 -3.35
CA TYR A 88 17.05 -7.54 -4.37
C TYR A 88 15.79 -8.41 -4.20
N GLU A 89 15.53 -8.89 -2.98
CA GLU A 89 14.39 -9.77 -2.70
C GLU A 89 13.04 -9.09 -2.94
N LEU A 90 12.89 -7.82 -2.55
CA LEU A 90 11.61 -7.13 -2.61
C LEU A 90 11.39 -6.32 -3.89
N LEU A 91 12.45 -5.79 -4.49
CA LEU A 91 12.37 -4.90 -5.65
C LEU A 91 13.08 -5.47 -6.89
N GLY A 92 14.03 -6.41 -6.70
CA GLY A 92 14.93 -6.83 -7.76
C GLY A 92 16.03 -5.83 -8.09
N VAL A 93 16.25 -4.85 -7.21
CA VAL A 93 17.30 -3.85 -7.36
C VAL A 93 18.62 -4.45 -6.91
N ASP A 94 19.59 -4.50 -7.82
CA ASP A 94 20.98 -4.84 -7.51
C ASP A 94 21.68 -3.63 -6.91
N LEU A 95 21.98 -3.71 -5.61
CA LEU A 95 22.63 -2.65 -4.85
C LEU A 95 24.05 -2.33 -5.35
N ASP A 96 24.82 -3.34 -5.75
CA ASP A 96 26.20 -3.14 -6.16
C ASP A 96 26.25 -2.49 -7.55
N ALA A 97 25.36 -2.91 -8.46
CA ALA A 97 25.18 -2.24 -9.75
C ALA A 97 24.74 -0.78 -9.57
N LEU A 98 23.83 -0.51 -8.63
CA LEU A 98 23.40 0.85 -8.30
C LEU A 98 24.57 1.72 -7.80
N ALA A 99 25.39 1.19 -6.89
CA ALA A 99 26.54 1.92 -6.35
C ALA A 99 27.66 2.18 -7.40
N LEU A 100 27.73 1.35 -8.44
CA LEU A 100 28.65 1.55 -9.56
C LEU A 100 28.13 2.62 -10.53
N ALA A 101 26.83 2.59 -10.85
CA ALA A 101 26.22 3.45 -11.86
C ALA A 101 25.89 4.87 -11.37
N PHE A 102 25.66 5.06 -10.06
CA PHE A 102 25.20 6.34 -9.51
C PHE A 102 26.23 6.99 -8.58
N PRO A 103 26.19 8.33 -8.42
CA PRO A 103 27.08 9.06 -7.54
C PRO A 103 27.07 8.49 -6.12
N THR A 104 28.23 8.03 -5.67
CA THR A 104 28.35 7.24 -4.44
C THR A 104 29.47 7.79 -3.55
N VAL A 105 29.11 8.16 -2.32
CA VAL A 105 30.00 8.67 -1.27
C VAL A 105 30.42 7.53 -0.34
N VAL A 106 31.70 7.48 0.01
CA VAL A 106 32.27 6.51 0.98
C VAL A 106 33.06 7.27 2.03
N GLY A 107 32.79 7.02 3.31
CA GLY A 107 33.59 7.57 4.43
C GLY A 107 34.08 6.48 5.39
N ASN A 108 33.20 5.55 5.72
CA ASN A 108 33.59 4.26 6.29
C ASN A 108 33.64 3.24 5.14
N PRO A 109 34.74 2.53 4.91
CA PRO A 109 34.87 1.59 3.78
C PRO A 109 33.87 0.42 3.82
N LEU A 110 33.26 0.14 4.99
CA LEU A 110 32.24 -0.90 5.15
C LEU A 110 30.83 -0.45 4.72
N ARG A 111 30.64 0.83 4.40
CA ARG A 111 29.35 1.46 4.13
C ARG A 111 29.47 2.45 2.98
N PHE A 112 28.34 2.85 2.41
CA PHE A 112 28.35 3.88 1.37
C PHE A 112 26.98 4.52 1.27
N ARG A 113 26.93 5.64 0.55
CA ARG A 113 25.70 6.36 0.30
C ARG A 113 25.58 6.66 -1.18
N VAL A 114 24.45 6.31 -1.77
CA VAL A 114 24.13 6.63 -3.17
C VAL A 114 23.24 7.87 -3.20
N LEU A 115 23.60 8.86 -4.01
CA LEU A 115 22.91 10.15 -4.10
C LEU A 115 22.14 10.27 -5.41
N PHE A 116 20.97 10.90 -5.32
CA PHE A 116 20.07 11.14 -6.44
C PHE A 116 19.50 12.56 -6.39
N GLN A 117 19.07 13.06 -7.54
CA GLN A 117 18.23 14.23 -7.64
C GLN A 117 16.77 13.85 -7.34
N VAL A 118 16.09 14.63 -6.51
CA VAL A 118 14.65 14.47 -6.25
C VAL A 118 13.86 14.87 -7.50
N PRO A 119 12.91 14.05 -7.99
CA PRO A 119 12.07 14.40 -9.15
C PRO A 119 11.30 15.70 -8.93
N GLU A 120 11.19 16.52 -9.98
CA GLU A 120 10.58 17.84 -9.92
C GLU A 120 9.17 17.83 -9.31
N GLY A 121 8.85 18.84 -8.50
CA GLY A 121 7.55 18.99 -7.84
C GLY A 121 7.28 18.04 -6.66
N LEU A 122 8.19 17.12 -6.34
CA LEU A 122 8.04 16.20 -5.20
C LEU A 122 8.83 16.63 -3.98
N GLU A 123 8.22 16.58 -2.80
CA GLU A 123 8.91 16.69 -1.53
C GLU A 123 8.99 15.31 -0.85
N LEU A 124 10.20 14.87 -0.54
CA LEU A 124 10.46 13.58 0.09
C LEU A 124 10.97 13.78 1.52
N THR A 125 10.72 12.80 2.39
CA THR A 125 11.09 12.85 3.81
C THR A 125 12.14 11.78 4.15
N ARG A 126 12.50 11.65 5.43
CA ARG A 126 13.42 10.60 5.88
C ARG A 126 12.67 9.33 6.30
N HIS A 127 13.15 8.19 5.84
CA HIS A 127 12.75 6.87 6.28
C HIS A 127 13.96 6.03 6.70
N SER A 128 13.74 5.06 7.59
CA SER A 128 14.81 4.19 8.11
C SER A 128 14.28 2.78 8.30
N LEU A 129 14.96 1.80 7.73
CA LEU A 129 14.73 0.39 7.99
C LEU A 129 15.73 -0.10 9.04
N SER A 130 15.25 -0.69 10.12
CA SER A 130 16.09 -1.26 11.18
C SER A 130 15.60 -2.64 11.58
N TRP A 131 16.51 -3.58 11.74
CA TRP A 131 16.20 -4.96 12.10
C TRP A 131 16.62 -5.29 13.54
N PRO A 132 15.99 -6.31 14.16
CA PRO A 132 16.48 -6.83 15.43
C PRO A 132 17.88 -7.40 15.26
N ASN A 133 18.64 -7.45 16.35
CA ASN A 133 19.91 -8.16 16.36
C ASN A 133 19.65 -9.68 16.25
N GLU A 134 20.50 -10.42 15.55
CA GLU A 134 20.38 -11.88 15.46
C GLU A 134 20.47 -12.56 16.85
N ASN A 135 21.27 -11.97 17.76
CA ASN A 135 21.41 -12.46 19.13
C ASN A 135 20.21 -12.11 20.03
N ASP A 136 19.30 -11.26 19.57
CA ASP A 136 18.11 -10.82 20.29
C ASP A 136 16.92 -10.54 19.34
N PRO A 137 16.38 -11.59 18.66
CA PRO A 137 15.37 -11.41 17.61
C PRO A 137 14.07 -10.74 18.10
N ASP A 138 13.71 -10.93 19.36
CA ASP A 138 12.52 -10.34 19.99
C ASP A 138 12.81 -9.04 20.77
N GLY A 139 14.08 -8.63 20.88
CA GLY A 139 14.52 -7.43 21.58
C GLY A 139 14.47 -7.50 23.11
N SER A 140 14.19 -8.67 23.67
CA SER A 140 13.97 -8.85 25.11
C SER A 140 15.26 -8.69 25.93
N LYS A 141 16.41 -9.18 25.43
CA LYS A 141 17.70 -9.11 26.13
C LYS A 141 18.20 -7.68 26.21
N HIS A 142 18.22 -6.97 25.09
CA HIS A 142 18.62 -5.56 25.04
C HIS A 142 17.75 -4.72 25.99
N LYS A 143 16.43 -4.92 25.96
CA LYS A 143 15.51 -4.22 26.86
C LYS A 143 15.81 -4.51 28.33
N SER A 144 16.07 -5.77 28.68
CA SER A 144 16.42 -6.18 30.05
C SER A 144 17.72 -5.55 30.55
N ILE A 145 18.77 -5.54 29.73
CA ILE A 145 20.07 -4.95 30.10
C ILE A 145 19.95 -3.43 30.22
N MET A 146 19.21 -2.77 29.33
CA MET A 146 18.97 -1.33 29.40
C MET A 146 18.17 -0.92 30.64
N LEU A 147 17.26 -1.76 31.13
CA LEU A 147 16.59 -1.52 32.42
C LEU A 147 17.59 -1.53 33.58
N LYS A 148 18.57 -2.45 33.57
CA LYS A 148 19.66 -2.47 34.56
C LYS A 148 20.56 -1.24 34.45
N ALA A 149 20.89 -0.80 33.24
CA ALA A 149 21.66 0.42 33.00
C ALA A 149 20.94 1.66 33.56
N ASN A 150 19.63 1.77 33.33
CA ASN A 150 18.83 2.88 33.84
C ASN A 150 18.72 2.86 35.37
N ALA A 151 18.57 1.68 35.99
CA ALA A 151 18.57 1.54 37.45
C ALA A 151 19.93 1.90 38.07
N ALA A 152 21.04 1.50 37.44
CA ALA A 152 22.39 1.90 37.87
C ALA A 152 22.59 3.42 37.79
N ARG A 153 22.13 4.05 36.69
CA ARG A 153 22.12 5.51 36.53
C ARG A 153 21.33 6.20 37.64
N GLU A 154 20.14 5.70 37.96
CA GLU A 154 19.28 6.24 39.02
C GLU A 154 19.92 6.09 40.41
N ALA A 155 20.70 5.03 40.62
CA ALA A 155 21.50 4.83 41.82
C ALA A 155 22.82 5.63 41.83
N GLY A 156 23.15 6.36 40.76
CA GLY A 156 24.42 7.09 40.62
C GLY A 156 25.65 6.19 40.40
N ASP A 157 25.46 4.91 40.06
CA ASP A 157 26.54 3.94 39.82
C ASP A 157 26.98 3.98 38.36
N THR A 158 27.86 4.93 38.05
CA THR A 158 28.35 5.18 36.68
C THR A 158 29.16 4.01 36.12
N ALA A 159 29.83 3.22 36.99
CA ALA A 159 30.62 2.08 36.57
C ALA A 159 29.72 0.93 36.08
N ARG A 160 28.66 0.61 36.84
CA ARG A 160 27.68 -0.40 36.41
C ARG A 160 26.85 0.07 35.22
N GLU A 161 26.48 1.35 35.17
CA GLU A 161 25.80 1.89 33.99
C GLU A 161 26.63 1.67 32.72
N ALA A 162 27.92 2.04 32.74
CA ALA A 162 28.82 1.87 31.60
C ALA A 162 28.97 0.39 31.21
N LEU A 163 29.12 -0.50 32.19
CA LEU A 163 29.19 -1.94 31.95
C LEU A 163 27.93 -2.49 31.27
N TYR A 164 26.74 -2.15 31.79
CA TYR A 164 25.48 -2.60 31.20
C TYR A 164 25.26 -2.00 29.81
N ARG A 165 25.64 -0.75 29.56
CA ARG A 165 25.54 -0.17 28.21
C ARG A 165 26.48 -0.84 27.21
N ALA A 166 27.69 -1.18 27.62
CA ALA A 166 28.61 -1.95 26.78
C ALA A 166 28.07 -3.36 26.49
N ASP A 167 27.51 -4.02 27.51
CA ASP A 167 26.87 -5.33 27.40
C ASP A 167 25.59 -5.31 26.54
N ALA A 168 24.88 -4.18 26.47
CA ALA A 168 23.70 -4.04 25.61
C ALA A 168 24.04 -3.96 24.12
N GLU A 169 25.23 -3.46 23.74
CA GLU A 169 25.58 -3.21 22.34
C GLU A 169 25.54 -4.49 21.48
N GLN A 170 25.86 -5.66 22.05
CA GLN A 170 25.79 -6.97 21.37
C GLN A 170 24.36 -7.43 21.01
N TYR A 171 23.33 -6.82 21.60
CA TYR A 171 21.92 -7.13 21.35
C TYR A 171 21.17 -5.99 20.68
N LYS A 172 21.86 -4.89 20.40
CA LYS A 172 21.25 -3.67 19.87
C LYS A 172 20.76 -3.89 18.45
N ARG A 173 19.55 -3.39 18.18
CA ARG A 173 19.01 -3.29 16.83
C ARG A 173 19.96 -2.49 15.95
N PHE A 174 20.07 -2.86 14.68
CA PHE A 174 20.90 -2.13 13.73
C PHE A 174 20.04 -1.57 12.59
N THR A 175 20.49 -0.44 12.04
CA THR A 175 19.91 0.12 10.82
C THR A 175 20.43 -0.64 9.63
N VAL A 176 19.53 -1.07 8.77
CA VAL A 176 19.86 -1.72 7.49
C VAL A 176 20.21 -0.63 6.48
N PHE A 177 19.27 0.28 6.22
CA PHE A 177 19.49 1.47 5.40
C PHE A 177 18.55 2.61 5.81
N GLU A 178 18.88 3.81 5.33
CA GLU A 178 18.01 4.98 5.40
C GLU A 178 17.75 5.54 4.00
N LEU A 179 16.52 6.01 3.77
CA LEU A 179 16.17 6.88 2.64
C LEU A 179 16.10 8.29 3.19
N ARG A 180 16.99 9.18 2.73
CA ARG A 180 17.16 10.51 3.34
C ARG A 180 16.79 11.58 2.32
N ALA A 181 15.89 12.46 2.71
CA ALA A 181 15.47 13.64 1.95
C ALA A 181 14.87 14.69 2.91
N GLY A 182 14.56 15.88 2.39
CA GLY A 182 13.99 16.97 3.18
C GLY A 182 15.03 17.70 4.03
N LEU A 183 14.63 18.29 5.16
CA LEU A 183 15.48 19.17 5.97
C LEU A 183 16.50 18.43 6.87
N VAL A 184 17.11 17.37 6.33
CA VAL A 184 18.24 16.63 6.92
C VAL A 184 19.52 16.92 6.13
N GLN A 185 20.65 16.46 6.66
CA GLN A 185 21.96 16.67 6.05
C GLN A 185 22.69 15.35 5.80
N ASP A 186 23.50 15.38 4.74
CA ASP A 186 24.51 14.37 4.42
C ASP A 186 25.91 14.99 4.31
N VAL A 187 26.95 14.23 4.66
CA VAL A 187 28.34 14.69 4.62
C VAL A 187 28.89 14.47 3.21
N LEU A 188 29.55 15.48 2.64
CA LEU A 188 30.13 15.43 1.31
C LEU A 188 31.65 15.22 1.34
N PRO A 189 32.23 14.51 0.36
CA PRO A 189 33.67 14.54 0.10
C PRO A 189 34.18 15.97 -0.14
N PRO A 190 35.44 16.31 0.22
CA PRO A 190 36.43 15.50 0.92
C PRO A 190 36.45 15.74 2.45
N SER A 191 35.31 15.92 3.10
CA SER A 191 35.20 16.05 4.57
C SER A 191 35.92 14.91 5.30
N ILE A 192 36.31 15.08 6.58
CA ILE A 192 36.95 14.04 7.38
C ILE A 192 35.92 13.28 8.22
N HIS A 193 35.88 11.95 8.08
CA HIS A 193 34.97 11.11 8.85
C HIS A 193 35.43 10.99 10.31
N PRO A 194 34.60 11.34 11.31
CA PRO A 194 35.05 11.50 12.69
C PRO A 194 35.42 10.19 13.39
N GLY A 195 34.84 9.06 12.96
CA GLY A 195 35.16 7.76 13.55
C GLY A 195 36.39 7.08 12.95
N THR A 196 36.77 7.42 11.72
CA THR A 196 37.89 6.75 11.01
C THR A 196 39.10 7.66 10.85
N GLY A 197 38.92 8.98 10.98
CA GLY A 197 39.95 9.99 10.71
C GLY A 197 40.32 10.14 9.23
N GLN A 198 39.65 9.41 8.33
CA GLN A 198 39.92 9.40 6.90
C GLN A 198 38.96 10.30 6.13
N PRO A 199 39.34 10.85 4.97
CA PRO A 199 38.46 11.66 4.14
C PRO A 199 37.32 10.82 3.55
N TYR A 200 36.13 11.42 3.47
CA TYR A 200 35.07 10.98 2.58
C TYR A 200 35.55 11.11 1.13
N THR A 201 35.26 10.11 0.30
CA THR A 201 35.63 10.08 -1.12
C THR A 201 34.42 9.77 -1.99
N TRP A 202 34.49 10.20 -3.24
CA TRP A 202 33.58 9.72 -4.27
C TRP A 202 34.11 8.39 -4.80
N ARG A 203 33.35 7.30 -4.60
CA ARG A 203 33.58 6.05 -5.34
C ARG A 203 33.22 6.25 -6.80
N THR A 204 32.04 6.82 -7.03
CA THR A 204 31.56 7.29 -8.33
C THR A 204 31.19 8.76 -8.15
N PRO A 205 31.88 9.71 -8.78
CA PRO A 205 31.55 11.13 -8.67
C PRO A 205 30.36 11.50 -9.56
N PRO A 206 29.60 12.57 -9.23
CA PRO A 206 28.66 13.17 -10.15
C PRO A 206 29.39 13.74 -11.38
N ASP A 207 28.74 13.68 -12.54
CA ASP A 207 29.21 14.36 -13.74
C ASP A 207 28.87 15.86 -13.71
N ALA A 208 29.23 16.61 -14.76
CA ALA A 208 28.97 18.05 -14.81
C ALA A 208 27.48 18.43 -14.93
N SER A 209 26.61 17.49 -15.32
CA SER A 209 25.16 17.68 -15.39
C SER A 209 24.47 17.49 -14.03
N GLY A 210 25.18 16.97 -13.04
CA GLY A 210 24.74 16.87 -11.65
C GLY A 210 24.41 15.45 -11.23
N LEU A 211 23.41 15.31 -10.36
CA LEU A 211 22.94 14.00 -9.90
C LEU A 211 21.88 13.45 -10.86
N PRO A 212 21.94 12.17 -11.24
CA PRO A 212 20.83 11.50 -11.91
C PRO A 212 19.56 11.53 -11.06
N VAL A 213 18.39 11.59 -11.72
CA VAL A 213 17.09 11.55 -11.04
C VAL A 213 16.89 10.20 -10.33
N LEU A 214 16.25 10.24 -9.16
CA LEU A 214 15.89 9.07 -8.37
C LEU A 214 15.15 8.03 -9.22
N ILE A 215 15.61 6.78 -9.18
CA ILE A 215 14.99 5.68 -9.91
C ILE A 215 13.58 5.37 -9.39
N SER A 216 12.71 4.93 -10.29
CA SER A 216 11.29 4.65 -9.99
C SER A 216 11.10 3.66 -8.84
N ASP A 217 11.94 2.63 -8.75
CA ASP A 217 11.82 1.61 -7.70
C ASP A 217 11.99 2.21 -6.30
N LEU A 218 13.02 3.05 -6.09
CA LEU A 218 13.25 3.71 -4.81
C LEU A 218 12.23 4.82 -4.55
N LEU A 219 11.78 5.55 -5.58
CA LEU A 219 10.69 6.52 -5.44
C LEU A 219 9.40 5.84 -4.96
N ASN A 220 9.07 4.68 -5.53
CA ASN A 220 7.91 3.89 -5.15
C ASN A 220 8.01 3.39 -3.71
N VAL A 221 9.21 3.04 -3.23
CA VAL A 221 9.45 2.74 -1.81
C VAL A 221 9.16 3.96 -0.93
N TRP A 222 9.61 5.14 -1.33
CA TRP A 222 9.32 6.38 -0.60
C TRP A 222 7.82 6.64 -0.47
N ASN A 223 7.10 6.57 -1.60
CA ASN A 223 5.66 6.84 -1.64
C ASN A 223 4.82 5.78 -0.91
N ASN A 224 5.34 4.56 -0.75
CA ASN A 224 4.62 3.43 -0.16
C ASN A 224 5.38 2.83 1.03
N TRP A 225 6.05 3.69 1.80
CA TRP A 225 7.01 3.29 2.83
C TRP A 225 6.44 2.26 3.81
N ASP A 226 5.22 2.45 4.33
CA ASP A 226 4.62 1.53 5.31
C ASP A 226 4.32 0.14 4.74
N VAL A 227 4.06 0.04 3.43
CA VAL A 227 3.86 -1.25 2.74
C VAL A 227 5.20 -1.93 2.56
N PHE A 228 6.20 -1.22 2.02
CA PHE A 228 7.54 -1.74 1.84
C PHE A 228 8.16 -2.18 3.18
N LYS A 229 8.12 -1.31 4.19
CA LYS A 229 8.71 -1.52 5.51
C LYS A 229 8.21 -2.81 6.16
N ARG A 230 6.90 -3.08 6.12
CA ARG A 230 6.34 -4.34 6.67
C ARG A 230 6.88 -5.57 5.96
N GLY A 231 7.01 -5.52 4.63
CA GLY A 231 7.62 -6.60 3.85
C GLY A 231 9.11 -6.77 4.18
N ALA A 232 9.83 -5.67 4.28
CA ALA A 232 11.25 -5.61 4.61
C ALA A 232 11.54 -6.11 6.03
N GLU A 233 10.72 -5.77 7.03
CA GLU A 233 10.85 -6.30 8.39
C GLU A 233 10.55 -7.80 8.44
N ALA A 234 9.52 -8.26 7.72
CA ALA A 234 9.19 -9.68 7.62
C ALA A 234 10.23 -10.51 6.85
N ALA A 235 11.07 -9.86 6.02
CA ALA A 235 12.16 -10.51 5.29
C ALA A 235 13.40 -10.77 6.18
N CYS A 236 13.46 -10.23 7.39
CA CYS A 236 14.53 -10.48 8.34
C CYS A 236 14.65 -12.00 8.64
N PRO A 237 15.80 -12.65 8.36
CA PRO A 237 15.90 -14.12 8.39
C PRO A 237 15.72 -14.76 9.76
N TRP A 238 16.11 -14.05 10.83
CA TRP A 238 16.02 -14.54 12.21
C TRP A 238 14.77 -14.03 12.94
N LEU A 239 13.88 -13.29 12.28
CA LEU A 239 12.64 -12.87 12.93
C LEU A 239 11.84 -14.12 13.34
N PRO A 240 11.33 -14.18 14.59
CA PRO A 240 10.49 -15.30 15.02
C PRO A 240 9.30 -15.42 14.08
N LYS A 241 9.25 -16.50 13.30
CA LYS A 241 8.06 -16.83 12.53
C LYS A 241 7.07 -17.38 13.52
N ASP A 242 5.95 -16.69 13.74
CA ASP A 242 4.82 -17.29 14.44
C ASP A 242 4.59 -18.67 13.83
N ALA A 243 4.69 -19.71 14.65
CA ALA A 243 4.32 -21.04 14.21
C ALA A 243 2.87 -20.92 13.74
N LYS A 244 2.66 -20.91 12.41
CA LYS A 244 1.32 -20.99 11.84
C LYS A 244 0.66 -22.12 12.61
N PRO A 245 -0.46 -21.91 13.33
CA PRO A 245 -1.16 -23.02 13.96
C PRO A 245 -1.33 -24.02 12.84
N ALA A 246 -0.72 -25.20 13.00
CA ALA A 246 -0.69 -26.22 11.97
C ALA A 246 -2.11 -26.30 11.46
N GLY A 247 -2.34 -25.77 10.25
CA GLY A 247 -3.69 -25.61 9.73
C GLY A 247 -4.25 -26.99 9.86
N LYS A 248 -5.29 -27.16 10.71
CA LYS A 248 -5.92 -28.45 10.89
C LYS A 248 -6.20 -28.89 9.48
N GLN A 249 -5.43 -29.87 8.99
CA GLN A 249 -5.70 -30.46 7.69
C GLN A 249 -7.17 -30.78 7.78
N LYS A 250 -8.00 -30.10 6.98
CA LYS A 250 -9.42 -30.42 6.96
C LYS A 250 -9.43 -31.93 6.79
N PRO A 251 -10.03 -32.68 7.74
CA PRO A 251 -10.09 -34.12 7.58
C PRO A 251 -10.63 -34.35 6.17
N LYS A 252 -9.90 -35.15 5.37
CA LYS A 252 -10.37 -35.55 4.04
C LYS A 252 -11.87 -35.79 4.16
N PRO A 253 -12.71 -35.14 3.34
CA PRO A 253 -14.15 -35.35 3.41
C PRO A 253 -14.38 -36.86 3.49
N LYS A 254 -15.05 -37.33 4.56
CA LYS A 254 -15.43 -38.74 4.63
C LYS A 254 -16.13 -39.05 3.31
N PRO A 255 -15.78 -40.15 2.62
CA PRO A 255 -16.42 -40.48 1.36
C PRO A 255 -17.93 -40.46 1.61
N ALA A 256 -18.63 -39.62 0.84
CA ALA A 256 -20.07 -39.59 0.85
C ALA A 256 -20.58 -41.03 0.58
N PRO A 257 -21.71 -41.44 1.16
CA PRO A 257 -22.29 -42.74 0.89
C PRO A 257 -22.40 -42.93 -0.62
N ALA A 258 -22.01 -44.11 -1.10
CA ALA A 258 -21.87 -44.46 -2.51
C ALA A 258 -23.03 -43.95 -3.39
N GLY A 259 -22.77 -42.84 -4.06
CA GLY A 259 -23.49 -42.32 -5.20
C GLY A 259 -22.45 -41.67 -6.09
N VAL A 260 -22.08 -42.35 -7.18
CA VAL A 260 -20.95 -42.01 -8.05
C VAL A 260 -21.17 -40.64 -8.72
N LYS A 261 -20.80 -39.55 -8.04
CA LYS A 261 -20.51 -38.27 -8.69
C LYS A 261 -19.05 -38.33 -9.12
N ARG A 262 -18.81 -38.41 -10.43
CA ARG A 262 -17.47 -38.22 -11.00
C ARG A 262 -16.92 -36.86 -10.50
N PRO A 263 -15.63 -36.75 -10.13
CA PRO A 263 -15.05 -35.48 -9.74
C PRO A 263 -15.29 -34.44 -10.83
N SER A 264 -15.63 -33.21 -10.45
CA SER A 264 -15.82 -32.16 -11.45
C SER A 264 -14.48 -31.82 -12.09
N VAL A 265 -14.49 -31.42 -13.36
CA VAL A 265 -13.28 -31.00 -14.08
C VAL A 265 -12.52 -29.91 -13.31
N ILE A 266 -13.26 -29.01 -12.64
CA ILE A 266 -12.70 -27.91 -11.84
C ILE A 266 -11.98 -28.46 -10.60
N ASP A 267 -12.59 -29.40 -9.88
CA ASP A 267 -11.97 -30.00 -8.68
C ASP A 267 -10.68 -30.75 -9.05
N GLU A 268 -10.70 -31.49 -10.17
CA GLU A 268 -9.52 -32.21 -10.65
C GLU A 268 -8.44 -31.25 -11.12
N PHE A 269 -8.80 -30.18 -11.82
CA PHE A 269 -7.86 -29.12 -12.21
C PHE A 269 -7.17 -28.50 -10.99
N ASN A 270 -7.95 -28.12 -9.98
CA ASN A 270 -7.43 -27.55 -8.74
C ASN A 270 -6.51 -28.52 -7.97
N ASN A 271 -6.71 -29.83 -8.10
CA ASN A 271 -5.84 -30.83 -7.46
C ASN A 271 -4.53 -31.08 -8.23
N CYS A 272 -4.55 -30.94 -9.55
CA CYS A 272 -3.40 -31.23 -10.42
C CYS A 272 -2.50 -30.03 -10.70
N HIS A 273 -2.99 -28.80 -10.49
CA HIS A 273 -2.26 -27.58 -10.83
C HIS A 273 -1.86 -26.78 -9.59
N ASP A 274 -0.59 -26.39 -9.52
CA ASP A 274 -0.09 -25.43 -8.53
C ASP A 274 -0.37 -24.01 -9.00
N VAL A 275 -1.12 -23.25 -8.18
CA VAL A 275 -1.46 -21.88 -8.50
C VAL A 275 -0.22 -20.97 -8.60
N GLU A 276 0.85 -21.27 -7.86
CA GLU A 276 2.11 -20.52 -7.97
C GLU A 276 2.79 -20.74 -9.34
N GLU A 277 2.66 -21.92 -9.94
CA GLU A 277 3.17 -22.20 -11.28
C GLU A 277 2.34 -21.49 -12.35
N ILE A 278 1.02 -21.43 -12.18
CA ILE A 278 0.13 -20.65 -13.08
C ILE A 278 0.50 -19.17 -13.03
N LEU A 279 0.73 -18.60 -11.83
CA LEU A 279 1.20 -17.22 -11.71
C LEU A 279 2.53 -17.02 -12.45
N ARG A 280 3.50 -17.91 -12.23
CA ARG A 280 4.83 -17.84 -12.86
C ARG A 280 4.74 -17.89 -14.39
N SER A 281 3.93 -18.79 -14.96
CA SER A 281 3.77 -18.91 -16.42
C SER A 281 3.16 -17.66 -17.06
N HIS A 282 2.43 -16.86 -16.28
CA HIS A 282 1.82 -15.59 -16.71
C HIS A 282 2.67 -14.36 -16.35
N GLY A 283 3.96 -14.55 -16.04
CA GLY A 283 4.93 -13.47 -15.81
C GLY A 283 4.90 -12.87 -14.41
N TYR A 284 4.06 -13.37 -13.50
CA TYR A 284 4.07 -12.90 -12.12
C TYR A 284 5.38 -13.32 -11.46
N THR A 285 6.02 -12.39 -10.75
CA THR A 285 7.32 -12.64 -10.14
C THR A 285 7.18 -12.76 -8.63
N LYS A 286 7.74 -13.81 -8.04
CA LYS A 286 7.79 -13.96 -6.57
C LYS A 286 8.85 -13.02 -5.99
N ARG A 287 8.48 -12.22 -5.00
CA ARG A 287 9.32 -11.25 -4.27
C ARG A 287 9.11 -11.44 -2.77
N GLY A 288 10.09 -12.04 -2.09
CA GLY A 288 9.92 -12.52 -0.71
C GLY A 288 8.71 -13.45 -0.56
N GLY A 289 7.81 -13.14 0.39
CA GLY A 289 6.61 -13.94 0.67
C GLY A 289 5.39 -13.63 -0.21
N LYS A 290 5.51 -12.73 -1.19
CA LYS A 290 4.39 -12.24 -2.02
C LYS A 290 4.75 -12.30 -3.51
N TRP A 291 3.74 -12.08 -4.35
CA TRP A 291 3.90 -12.02 -5.80
C TRP A 291 3.65 -10.61 -6.34
N LEU A 292 4.37 -10.27 -7.41
CA LEU A 292 4.29 -9.02 -8.14
C LEU A 292 3.51 -9.24 -9.44
N TYR A 293 2.48 -8.41 -9.64
CA TYR A 293 1.73 -8.33 -10.90
C TYR A 293 2.64 -7.75 -12.01
N PRO A 294 2.69 -8.35 -13.21
CA PRO A 294 3.60 -7.92 -14.28
C PRO A 294 3.47 -6.45 -14.70
N GLN A 295 2.25 -5.89 -14.62
CA GLN A 295 1.97 -4.51 -14.99
C GLN A 295 1.75 -3.62 -13.76
N SER A 296 2.32 -3.98 -12.61
CA SER A 296 2.25 -3.18 -11.39
C SER A 296 2.91 -1.81 -11.60
N SER A 297 2.16 -0.74 -11.37
CA SER A 297 2.68 0.64 -11.44
C SER A 297 3.59 0.99 -10.26
N THR A 298 3.43 0.31 -9.13
CA THR A 298 4.21 0.58 -7.90
C THR A 298 5.48 -0.27 -7.81
N GLY A 299 5.61 -1.33 -8.61
CA GLY A 299 6.71 -2.29 -8.51
C GLY A 299 6.74 -3.10 -7.20
N LEU A 300 5.82 -2.85 -6.25
CA LEU A 300 5.78 -3.54 -4.96
C LEU A 300 4.93 -4.82 -5.05
N PRO A 301 5.37 -5.93 -4.42
CA PRO A 301 4.61 -7.17 -4.44
C PRO A 301 3.36 -7.08 -3.56
N GLY A 302 2.23 -7.45 -4.16
CA GLY A 302 0.88 -7.19 -3.64
C GLY A 302 -0.05 -8.40 -3.72
N ILE A 303 0.44 -9.56 -4.15
CA ILE A 303 -0.38 -10.77 -4.29
C ILE A 303 0.04 -11.77 -3.22
N THR A 304 -0.95 -12.33 -2.52
CA THR A 304 -0.73 -13.34 -1.48
C THR A 304 -1.29 -14.69 -1.90
N VAL A 305 -0.54 -15.75 -1.63
CA VAL A 305 -0.99 -17.14 -1.83
C VAL A 305 -1.14 -17.80 -0.46
N ALA A 306 -2.32 -18.34 -0.19
CA ALA A 306 -2.63 -19.07 1.03
C ALA A 306 -3.58 -20.24 0.72
N GLU A 307 -3.24 -21.44 1.19
CA GLU A 307 -4.05 -22.65 1.00
C GLU A 307 -4.41 -22.92 -0.48
N GLY A 308 -3.47 -22.67 -1.40
CA GLY A 308 -3.68 -22.85 -2.84
C GLY A 308 -4.56 -21.78 -3.50
N LYS A 309 -4.88 -20.69 -2.79
CA LYS A 309 -5.68 -19.59 -3.31
C LYS A 309 -4.91 -18.27 -3.37
N VAL A 310 -5.24 -17.46 -4.35
CA VAL A 310 -4.59 -16.19 -4.69
C VAL A 310 -5.51 -15.02 -4.37
N TYR A 311 -4.98 -14.03 -3.67
CA TYR A 311 -5.62 -12.73 -3.50
C TYR A 311 -4.71 -11.64 -4.04
N SER A 312 -5.22 -10.79 -4.94
CA SER A 312 -4.48 -9.65 -5.48
C SER A 312 -4.94 -8.34 -4.87
N HIS A 313 -3.97 -7.54 -4.41
CA HIS A 313 -4.20 -6.15 -3.98
C HIS A 313 -3.93 -5.14 -5.10
N HIS A 314 -3.58 -5.58 -6.31
CA HIS A 314 -3.29 -4.70 -7.45
C HIS A 314 -4.58 -4.38 -8.19
N ALA A 315 -5.05 -3.14 -8.14
CA ALA A 315 -6.35 -2.77 -8.73
C ALA A 315 -6.45 -3.06 -10.25
N ALA A 316 -5.33 -3.05 -10.97
CA ALA A 316 -5.29 -3.33 -12.41
C ALA A 316 -5.16 -4.83 -12.74
N ASP A 317 -4.91 -5.67 -11.75
CA ASP A 317 -4.74 -7.11 -11.92
C ASP A 317 -6.12 -7.78 -12.10
N PRO A 318 -6.34 -8.61 -13.14
CA PRO A 318 -7.57 -9.38 -13.32
C PRO A 318 -7.96 -10.24 -12.10
N LEU A 319 -6.98 -10.65 -11.29
CA LEU A 319 -7.20 -11.42 -10.07
C LEU A 319 -7.71 -10.57 -8.89
N ALA A 320 -7.73 -9.24 -9.01
CA ALA A 320 -8.23 -8.31 -7.98
C ALA A 320 -9.76 -8.12 -8.08
N ASN A 321 -10.50 -9.23 -8.04
CA ASN A 321 -11.96 -9.27 -8.16
C ASN A 321 -12.69 -9.30 -6.79
N GLY A 322 -12.01 -8.87 -5.73
CA GLY A 322 -12.56 -8.75 -4.38
C GLY A 322 -12.68 -10.06 -3.57
N HIS A 323 -12.18 -11.19 -4.08
CA HIS A 323 -12.14 -12.45 -3.35
C HIS A 323 -10.86 -13.25 -3.66
N GLN A 324 -10.72 -14.40 -3.00
CA GLN A 324 -9.61 -15.33 -3.22
C GLN A 324 -9.94 -16.26 -4.38
N ASN A 325 -9.03 -16.36 -5.35
CA ASN A 325 -9.14 -17.18 -6.55
C ASN A 325 -8.41 -18.50 -6.37
N ASP A 326 -9.04 -19.63 -6.66
CA ASP A 326 -8.36 -20.92 -6.76
C ASP A 326 -7.59 -21.09 -8.08
N ALA A 327 -6.89 -22.22 -8.27
CA ALA A 327 -6.05 -22.45 -9.44
C ALA A 327 -6.84 -22.40 -10.76
N PHE A 328 -8.05 -22.96 -10.78
CA PHE A 328 -8.93 -22.93 -11.94
C PHE A 328 -9.49 -21.52 -12.21
N GLU A 329 -9.86 -20.77 -11.18
CA GLU A 329 -10.28 -19.37 -11.34
C GLU A 329 -9.15 -18.50 -11.88
N VAL A 330 -7.91 -18.68 -11.39
CA VAL A 330 -6.73 -17.99 -11.93
C VAL A 330 -6.51 -18.35 -13.40
N PHE A 331 -6.55 -19.64 -13.74
CA PHE A 331 -6.48 -20.12 -15.13
C PHE A 331 -7.57 -19.50 -16.01
N CYS A 332 -8.82 -19.49 -15.53
CA CYS A 332 -9.97 -18.92 -16.24
C CYS A 332 -9.81 -17.40 -16.48
N LEU A 333 -9.37 -16.66 -15.47
CA LEU A 333 -9.18 -15.21 -15.57
C LEU A 333 -8.01 -14.84 -16.49
N LEU A 334 -6.87 -15.51 -16.36
CA LEU A 334 -5.65 -15.15 -17.07
C LEU A 334 -5.60 -15.68 -18.51
N GLU A 335 -6.07 -16.90 -18.76
CA GLU A 335 -5.99 -17.53 -20.10
C GLU A 335 -7.28 -17.38 -20.92
N HIS A 336 -8.41 -17.21 -20.26
CA HIS A 336 -9.73 -17.22 -20.91
C HIS A 336 -10.56 -15.95 -20.68
N GLY A 337 -9.98 -14.91 -20.06
CA GLY A 337 -10.66 -13.63 -19.83
C GLY A 337 -11.92 -13.76 -18.98
N GLY A 338 -11.97 -14.76 -18.09
CA GLY A 338 -13.13 -15.08 -17.26
C GLY A 338 -14.22 -15.92 -17.94
N ASP A 339 -14.00 -16.39 -19.18
CA ASP A 339 -14.95 -17.26 -19.87
C ASP A 339 -14.90 -18.70 -19.31
N GLN A 340 -15.73 -18.93 -18.28
CA GLN A 340 -15.88 -20.20 -17.58
C GLN A 340 -16.17 -21.38 -18.53
N SER A 341 -16.95 -21.17 -19.59
CA SER A 341 -17.32 -22.27 -20.49
C SER A 341 -16.13 -22.73 -21.32
N LYS A 342 -15.33 -21.78 -21.81
CA LYS A 342 -14.09 -22.08 -22.52
C LYS A 342 -13.05 -22.71 -21.58
N ALA A 343 -12.89 -22.15 -20.38
CA ALA A 343 -11.95 -22.65 -19.39
C ALA A 343 -12.27 -24.10 -18.98
N VAL A 344 -13.53 -24.44 -18.70
CA VAL A 344 -13.91 -25.82 -18.34
C VAL A 344 -13.66 -26.78 -19.51
N LYS A 345 -13.97 -26.38 -20.74
CA LYS A 345 -13.77 -27.22 -21.93
C LYS A 345 -12.28 -27.52 -22.15
N GLU A 346 -11.44 -26.51 -21.96
CA GLU A 346 -9.99 -26.65 -22.11
C GLU A 346 -9.36 -27.43 -20.96
N ALA A 347 -9.76 -27.17 -19.71
CA ALA A 347 -9.35 -27.98 -18.56
C ALA A 347 -9.75 -29.46 -18.72
N ALA A 348 -10.96 -29.75 -19.23
CA ALA A 348 -11.38 -31.12 -19.51
C ALA A 348 -10.52 -31.78 -20.59
N ARG A 349 -10.05 -31.01 -21.58
CA ARG A 349 -9.09 -31.49 -22.59
C ARG A 349 -7.73 -31.79 -21.96
N MET A 350 -7.20 -30.87 -21.14
CA MET A 350 -5.91 -31.02 -20.46
C MET A 350 -5.89 -32.24 -19.51
N LEU A 351 -7.00 -32.49 -18.82
CA LEU A 351 -7.14 -33.59 -17.85
C LEU A 351 -7.62 -34.91 -18.49
N GLY A 352 -7.89 -34.94 -19.80
CA GLY A 352 -8.43 -36.14 -20.46
C GLY A 352 -9.85 -36.53 -20.03
N MET A 353 -10.61 -35.60 -19.43
CA MET A 353 -11.97 -35.81 -18.92
C MET A 353 -13.06 -35.45 -19.94
N GLN A 354 -12.72 -35.46 -21.23
CA GLN A 354 -13.69 -35.16 -22.28
C GLN A 354 -14.82 -36.18 -22.28
N SER A 355 -16.06 -35.69 -22.27
CA SER A 355 -17.22 -36.56 -22.44
C SER A 355 -17.23 -37.08 -23.88
N THR A 356 -16.94 -38.36 -24.05
CA THR A 356 -17.31 -39.11 -25.25
C THR A 356 -18.82 -39.27 -25.26
N ARG A 357 -19.54 -38.23 -25.71
CA ARG A 357 -20.95 -38.42 -26.08
C ARG A 357 -20.94 -39.10 -27.45
N PRO A 358 -21.53 -40.31 -27.61
CA PRO A 358 -21.72 -40.89 -28.92
C PRO A 358 -22.46 -39.87 -29.79
N SER A 359 -22.02 -39.72 -31.03
CA SER A 359 -22.69 -38.87 -31.99
C SER A 359 -24.12 -39.38 -32.20
N ALA A 360 -25.09 -38.47 -32.41
CA ALA A 360 -26.48 -38.85 -32.71
C ALA A 360 -26.62 -39.65 -34.03
N SER A 361 -25.51 -39.84 -34.75
CA SER A 361 -25.38 -40.65 -35.96
C SER A 361 -25.29 -42.16 -35.71
N ASP A 362 -25.20 -42.62 -34.45
CA ASP A 362 -25.05 -44.05 -34.11
C ASP A 362 -26.32 -44.72 -33.54
N LEU A 363 -27.51 -44.10 -33.69
CA LEU A 363 -28.78 -44.72 -33.31
C LEU A 363 -29.56 -45.20 -34.56
N PRO A 364 -30.07 -46.45 -34.58
CA PRO A 364 -30.86 -46.95 -35.72
C PRO A 364 -32.22 -46.23 -35.82
N PRO A 365 -32.79 -46.10 -37.05
CA PRO A 365 -34.01 -45.35 -37.26
C PRO A 365 -35.22 -46.11 -36.68
N ALA A 366 -36.09 -45.40 -35.95
CA ALA A 366 -37.39 -45.90 -35.52
C ALA A 366 -38.45 -45.70 -36.63
N PRO A 367 -39.45 -46.59 -36.75
CA PRO A 367 -40.34 -46.66 -37.91
C PRO A 367 -41.50 -45.66 -37.85
N THR A 368 -41.91 -45.23 -39.04
CA THR A 368 -43.06 -44.37 -39.37
C THR A 368 -44.37 -45.15 -39.40
N GLU A 369 -45.40 -44.69 -38.67
CA GLU A 369 -46.86 -44.65 -38.97
C GLU A 369 -47.45 -43.61 -37.99
N GLY A 370 -48.46 -42.77 -38.21
CA GLY A 370 -49.56 -42.75 -39.17
C GLY A 370 -50.84 -42.32 -38.41
N SER A 371 -51.30 -41.09 -38.63
CA SER A 371 -52.66 -40.52 -38.50
C SER A 371 -53.51 -40.58 -37.20
N ASP A 372 -54.09 -39.40 -36.90
CA ASP A 372 -55.47 -39.11 -36.45
C ASP A 372 -55.74 -38.55 -35.02
N ARG A 373 -56.37 -37.37 -35.03
CA ARG A 373 -57.16 -36.69 -33.97
C ARG A 373 -58.60 -37.27 -33.99
N PRO A 374 -59.50 -37.11 -32.98
CA PRO A 374 -59.75 -35.84 -32.25
C PRO A 374 -60.34 -35.89 -30.80
N ASP A 375 -60.35 -34.68 -30.20
CA ASP A 375 -61.26 -34.03 -29.23
C ASP A 375 -61.80 -34.62 -27.90
N ALA A 376 -61.67 -33.72 -26.89
CA ALA A 376 -62.60 -33.31 -25.82
C ALA A 376 -62.92 -34.22 -24.60
N ALA A 377 -62.58 -33.74 -23.39
CA ALA A 377 -63.52 -33.31 -22.33
C ALA A 377 -62.81 -33.03 -20.97
N ALA A 378 -63.24 -31.97 -20.28
CA ALA A 378 -62.89 -31.53 -18.90
C ALA A 378 -63.68 -32.34 -17.82
N PRO A 379 -63.68 -32.09 -16.48
CA PRO A 379 -63.62 -30.82 -15.69
C PRO A 379 -62.66 -30.88 -14.45
N ASP A 380 -62.35 -29.84 -13.67
CA ASP A 380 -63.16 -29.17 -12.62
C ASP A 380 -62.44 -27.91 -12.07
N ALA A 381 -63.24 -26.92 -11.62
CA ALA A 381 -62.89 -25.78 -10.75
C ALA A 381 -63.71 -25.95 -9.41
N PRO A 382 -63.72 -25.06 -8.37
CA PRO A 382 -63.16 -23.69 -8.22
C PRO A 382 -62.64 -23.30 -6.79
N SER A 383 -62.47 -21.99 -6.54
CA SER A 383 -62.48 -21.24 -5.23
C SER A 383 -61.11 -20.76 -4.72
N GLU A 384 -60.67 -19.51 -4.89
CA GLU A 384 -61.15 -18.17 -4.43
C GLU A 384 -60.65 -17.79 -3.01
N ALA A 385 -59.79 -16.75 -2.93
CA ALA A 385 -59.75 -15.75 -1.86
C ALA A 385 -58.81 -14.56 -2.25
N ALA A 386 -59.29 -13.35 -1.97
CA ALA A 386 -58.86 -12.04 -2.49
C ALA A 386 -57.43 -11.58 -2.08
N PRO A 387 -56.94 -10.46 -2.67
CA PRO A 387 -57.13 -9.20 -1.95
C PRO A 387 -57.52 -7.99 -2.81
N ALA A 388 -58.19 -7.05 -2.15
CA ALA A 388 -58.22 -5.63 -2.46
C ALA A 388 -57.72 -4.88 -1.21
N PRO A 389 -57.52 -3.55 -1.24
CA PRO A 389 -56.84 -2.73 -2.25
C PRO A 389 -55.78 -1.84 -1.59
N ASP A 390 -54.68 -1.51 -2.28
CA ASP A 390 -54.14 -0.15 -2.17
C ASP A 390 -53.33 0.22 -3.41
N GLY A 391 -53.75 1.32 -4.02
CA GLY A 391 -53.40 1.71 -5.37
C GLY A 391 -52.01 2.31 -5.53
N GLY A 392 -51.44 2.01 -6.68
CA GLY A 392 -50.36 2.73 -7.32
C GLY A 392 -50.27 2.22 -8.75
N ALA A 393 -51.16 2.73 -9.62
CA ALA A 393 -51.17 2.42 -11.04
C ALA A 393 -49.74 2.54 -11.60
N GLY A 394 -49.20 1.43 -12.09
CA GLY A 394 -47.92 1.44 -12.82
C GLY A 394 -48.16 2.14 -14.14
N GLU A 395 -47.71 3.40 -14.26
CA GLU A 395 -47.54 4.02 -15.57
C GLU A 395 -46.62 3.11 -16.39
N GLU A 396 -47.10 2.65 -17.54
CA GLU A 396 -46.28 2.00 -18.55
C GLU A 396 -45.22 3.03 -19.00
N LEU A 397 -43.99 2.87 -18.52
CA LEU A 397 -42.89 3.77 -18.83
C LEU A 397 -42.60 3.70 -20.33
N THR A 398 -42.79 4.80 -21.04
CA THR A 398 -42.45 4.95 -22.46
C THR A 398 -40.93 4.92 -22.66
N ILE A 399 -40.47 4.59 -23.87
CA ILE A 399 -39.02 4.52 -24.18
C ILE A 399 -38.29 5.84 -23.90
N GLU A 400 -38.95 6.97 -24.14
CA GLU A 400 -38.44 8.32 -23.87
C GLU A 400 -38.21 8.56 -22.38
N GLN A 401 -39.13 8.09 -21.52
CA GLN A 401 -38.99 8.17 -20.07
C GLN A 401 -37.87 7.26 -19.56
N VAL A 402 -37.69 6.07 -20.17
CA VAL A 402 -36.62 5.15 -19.81
C VAL A 402 -35.24 5.71 -20.20
N LEU A 403 -35.10 6.28 -21.40
CA LEU A 403 -33.88 6.97 -21.85
C LEU A 403 -33.53 8.18 -20.96
N ARG A 404 -34.54 8.87 -20.42
CA ARG A 404 -34.31 9.99 -19.49
C ARG A 404 -33.87 9.53 -18.11
N ARG A 405 -34.45 8.45 -17.58
CA ARG A 405 -34.36 8.04 -16.17
C ARG A 405 -33.23 7.06 -15.86
N PHE A 406 -32.82 6.25 -16.82
CA PHE A 406 -31.86 5.18 -16.58
C PHE A 406 -30.56 5.42 -17.34
N ALA A 407 -29.43 5.06 -16.70
CA ALA A 407 -28.11 5.01 -17.33
C ALA A 407 -27.51 3.61 -17.21
N LEU A 408 -26.75 3.20 -18.21
CA LEU A 408 -25.91 2.00 -18.11
C LEU A 408 -24.67 2.36 -17.30
N VAL A 409 -24.33 1.53 -16.33
CA VAL A 409 -23.10 1.70 -15.55
C VAL A 409 -21.92 1.19 -16.38
N GLU A 410 -20.98 2.08 -16.71
CA GLU A 410 -19.87 1.79 -17.61
C GLU A 410 -19.03 0.60 -17.11
N GLY A 411 -18.63 -0.27 -18.04
CA GLY A 411 -17.87 -1.48 -17.72
C GLY A 411 -18.67 -2.60 -17.04
N THR A 412 -19.98 -2.43 -16.83
CA THR A 412 -20.83 -3.46 -16.20
C THR A 412 -22.16 -3.68 -16.95
N THR A 413 -22.96 -4.65 -16.46
CA THR A 413 -24.34 -4.88 -16.92
C THR A 413 -25.40 -4.26 -15.99
N HIS A 414 -24.99 -3.43 -15.04
CA HIS A 414 -25.91 -2.78 -14.11
C HIS A 414 -26.51 -1.51 -14.71
N VAL A 415 -27.72 -1.20 -14.27
CA VAL A 415 -28.47 -0.01 -14.68
C VAL A 415 -28.65 0.89 -13.47
N TRP A 416 -28.27 2.16 -13.61
CA TRP A 416 -28.47 3.20 -12.62
C TRP A 416 -29.84 3.85 -12.80
N ASP A 417 -30.63 3.92 -11.73
CA ASP A 417 -31.90 4.64 -11.68
C ASP A 417 -31.66 6.02 -11.06
N PHE A 418 -31.72 7.10 -11.85
CA PHE A 418 -31.49 8.46 -11.35
C PHE A 418 -32.51 8.87 -10.28
N ASP A 419 -33.77 8.47 -10.42
CA ASP A 419 -34.84 8.84 -9.48
C ASP A 419 -34.66 8.17 -8.11
N LYS A 420 -34.14 6.93 -8.10
CA LYS A 420 -33.89 6.18 -6.85
C LYS A 420 -32.47 6.34 -6.33
N SER A 421 -31.58 6.88 -7.16
CA SER A 421 -30.13 6.98 -6.95
C SER A 421 -29.54 5.66 -6.45
N ARG A 422 -29.77 4.58 -7.21
CA ARG A 422 -29.30 3.23 -6.91
C ARG A 422 -29.01 2.45 -8.19
N ALA A 423 -28.00 1.59 -8.12
CA ALA A 423 -27.74 0.61 -9.16
C ALA A 423 -28.68 -0.60 -9.01
N MET A 424 -29.07 -1.20 -10.15
CA MET A 424 -29.82 -2.45 -10.20
C MET A 424 -29.28 -3.39 -11.28
N LYS A 425 -29.48 -4.69 -11.06
CA LYS A 425 -29.10 -5.72 -12.05
C LYS A 425 -29.98 -5.59 -13.29
N LYS A 426 -29.44 -5.92 -14.46
CA LYS A 426 -30.18 -5.98 -15.74
C LYS A 426 -31.51 -6.73 -15.64
N SER A 427 -31.55 -7.87 -14.97
CA SER A 427 -32.78 -8.65 -14.78
C SER A 427 -33.86 -7.91 -13.98
N ALA A 428 -33.47 -7.10 -12.99
CA ALA A 428 -34.40 -6.27 -12.23
C ALA A 428 -34.91 -5.07 -13.04
N PHE A 429 -34.06 -4.52 -13.93
CA PHE A 429 -34.47 -3.49 -14.88
C PHE A 429 -35.46 -4.04 -15.91
N GLU A 430 -35.17 -5.20 -16.52
CA GLU A 430 -36.08 -5.88 -17.47
C GLU A 430 -37.44 -6.21 -16.84
N ALA A 431 -37.45 -6.62 -15.56
CA ALA A 431 -38.70 -6.86 -14.83
C ALA A 431 -39.50 -5.57 -14.56
N ARG A 432 -38.84 -4.40 -14.56
CA ARG A 432 -39.46 -3.09 -14.27
C ARG A 432 -40.03 -2.40 -15.49
N VAL A 433 -39.31 -2.44 -16.62
CA VAL A 433 -39.70 -1.72 -17.86
C VAL A 433 -40.26 -2.66 -18.94
N GLY A 434 -40.20 -3.97 -18.72
CA GLY A 434 -40.56 -4.98 -19.70
C GLY A 434 -39.42 -5.28 -20.68
N LYS A 435 -39.29 -6.56 -21.05
CA LYS A 435 -38.23 -7.04 -21.96
C LYS A 435 -38.17 -6.30 -23.30
N PRO A 436 -39.29 -5.93 -23.96
CA PRO A 436 -39.25 -5.19 -25.23
C PRO A 436 -38.62 -3.80 -25.10
N ILE A 437 -39.00 -3.03 -24.08
CA ILE A 437 -38.50 -1.66 -23.86
C ILE A 437 -37.05 -1.68 -23.36
N ALA A 438 -36.69 -2.63 -22.50
CA ALA A 438 -35.31 -2.81 -22.05
C ALA A 438 -34.35 -3.12 -23.20
N LYS A 439 -34.80 -3.91 -24.19
CA LYS A 439 -34.01 -4.20 -25.40
C LYS A 439 -33.83 -2.94 -26.26
N LEU A 440 -34.91 -2.21 -26.53
CA LEU A 440 -34.84 -0.94 -27.27
C LEU A 440 -33.91 0.08 -26.60
N TRP A 441 -33.95 0.19 -25.26
CA TRP A 441 -33.07 1.08 -24.52
C TRP A 441 -31.59 0.64 -24.57
N LEU A 442 -31.31 -0.67 -24.49
CA LEU A 442 -29.94 -1.18 -24.61
C LEU A 442 -29.34 -0.93 -26.00
N ASP A 443 -30.16 -1.09 -27.04
CA ASP A 443 -29.76 -0.95 -28.44
C ASP A 443 -29.69 0.53 -28.88
N ALA A 444 -30.28 1.45 -28.10
CA ALA A 444 -30.25 2.88 -28.37
C ALA A 444 -28.83 3.48 -28.25
N THR A 445 -28.41 4.29 -29.21
CA THR A 445 -27.09 4.93 -29.24
C THR A 445 -27.01 6.19 -28.36
N ASP A 446 -28.15 6.74 -27.98
CA ASP A 446 -28.33 7.94 -27.15
C ASP A 446 -28.61 7.62 -25.67
N LYS A 447 -28.51 6.34 -25.27
CA LYS A 447 -28.64 5.93 -23.87
C LYS A 447 -27.56 6.58 -23.01
N LYS A 448 -27.95 7.02 -21.81
CA LYS A 448 -27.03 7.62 -20.85
C LYS A 448 -26.06 6.57 -20.28
N LEU A 449 -24.84 7.00 -20.05
CA LEU A 449 -23.82 6.23 -19.34
C LEU A 449 -23.48 6.94 -18.03
N ILE A 450 -23.15 6.18 -17.00
CA ILE A 450 -22.63 6.69 -15.74
C ILE A 450 -21.41 5.85 -15.33
N ALA A 451 -20.35 6.51 -14.91
CA ALA A 451 -19.13 5.84 -14.50
C ALA A 451 -19.34 5.06 -13.18
N ASP A 452 -18.71 3.90 -13.04
CA ASP A 452 -18.88 3.01 -11.89
C ASP A 452 -18.33 3.62 -10.58
N ASP A 453 -17.28 4.44 -10.66
CA ASP A 453 -16.77 5.25 -9.55
C ASP A 453 -17.80 6.28 -9.09
N GLN A 454 -18.45 6.99 -10.02
CA GLN A 454 -19.50 7.96 -9.71
C GLN A 454 -20.72 7.29 -9.04
N VAL A 455 -21.10 6.09 -9.48
CA VAL A 455 -22.15 5.28 -8.83
C VAL A 455 -21.75 4.92 -7.39
N LYS A 456 -20.51 4.47 -7.19
CA LYS A 456 -19.98 4.12 -5.87
C LYS A 456 -19.93 5.33 -4.94
N ASP A 457 -19.51 6.49 -5.43
CA ASP A 457 -19.44 7.72 -4.66
C ASP A 457 -20.83 8.18 -4.18
N ILE A 458 -21.84 8.13 -5.07
CA ILE A 458 -23.23 8.48 -4.72
C ILE A 458 -23.80 7.50 -3.68
N GLU A 459 -23.56 6.20 -3.84
CA GLU A 459 -24.01 5.19 -2.88
C GLU A 459 -23.28 5.29 -1.53
N GLN A 460 -21.98 5.61 -1.54
CA GLN A 460 -21.18 5.84 -0.34
C GLN A 460 -21.62 7.09 0.42
N ALA A 461 -21.82 8.21 -0.28
CA ALA A 461 -22.31 9.46 0.31
C ALA A 461 -23.67 9.25 1.02
N ARG A 462 -24.56 8.46 0.43
CA ARG A 462 -25.87 8.12 1.02
C ARG A 462 -25.78 7.19 2.23
N LYS A 463 -24.83 6.23 2.24
CA LYS A 463 -24.57 5.39 3.42
C LYS A 463 -24.04 6.21 4.60
N MET A 464 -23.25 7.25 4.32
CA MET A 464 -22.72 8.16 5.32
C MET A 464 -23.79 9.13 5.86
N SER A 465 -24.77 9.56 5.05
CA SER A 465 -25.86 10.44 5.49
C SER A 465 -26.94 9.73 6.33
N GLY A 466 -27.04 8.40 6.24
CA GLY A 466 -28.06 7.60 6.94
C GLY A 466 -27.81 7.35 8.43
N LYS A 467 -26.59 7.59 8.92
CA LYS A 467 -26.27 7.51 10.35
C LYS A 467 -26.33 8.92 10.95
N LYS A 468 -27.42 9.21 11.68
CA LYS A 468 -27.59 10.45 12.45
C LYS A 468 -26.30 10.79 13.20
N GLY A 469 -25.71 11.94 12.88
CA GLY A 469 -24.64 12.54 13.66
C GLY A 469 -25.07 12.75 15.12
N GLY A 470 -24.13 13.10 15.99
CA GLY A 470 -24.44 13.46 17.38
C GLY A 470 -25.45 14.61 17.49
N ALA A 471 -25.68 15.11 18.70
CA ALA A 471 -26.61 16.21 18.96
C ALA A 471 -26.41 17.46 18.08
N LEU A 472 -25.21 17.66 17.51
CA LEU A 472 -24.86 18.76 16.60
C LEU A 472 -24.90 18.40 15.10
N GLY A 473 -25.33 17.20 14.72
CA GLY A 473 -25.46 16.79 13.31
C GLY A 473 -24.14 16.68 12.52
N MET A 474 -22.99 16.74 13.19
CA MET A 474 -21.67 16.67 12.55
C MET A 474 -21.42 15.30 11.88
N ARG A 475 -20.82 15.33 10.69
CA ARG A 475 -20.37 14.10 10.01
C ARG A 475 -19.24 13.44 10.81
N PRO A 476 -19.09 12.10 10.78
CA PRO A 476 -17.99 11.42 11.46
C PRO A 476 -16.59 11.96 11.15
N THR A 477 -16.33 12.31 9.88
CA THR A 477 -15.06 12.90 9.40
C THR A 477 -14.81 14.30 9.95
N GLU A 478 -15.86 15.03 10.34
CA GLU A 478 -15.78 16.34 10.97
C GLU A 478 -15.72 16.27 12.49
N ARG A 479 -16.40 15.29 13.10
CA ARG A 479 -16.53 15.14 14.55
C ARG A 479 -15.29 14.56 15.19
N TYR A 480 -14.74 13.51 14.59
CA TYR A 480 -13.66 12.72 15.16
C TYR A 480 -12.34 13.06 14.47
N VAL A 481 -11.39 13.62 15.23
CA VAL A 481 -10.05 13.95 14.76
C VAL A 481 -9.07 12.96 15.36
N TYR A 482 -8.38 12.18 14.52
CA TYR A 482 -7.39 11.23 15.00
C TYR A 482 -6.16 11.97 15.56
N ILE A 483 -5.69 11.56 16.74
CA ILE A 483 -4.47 12.09 17.34
C ILE A 483 -3.33 11.14 16.98
N ASP A 484 -2.55 11.51 15.97
CA ASP A 484 -1.45 10.71 15.44
C ASP A 484 -0.37 10.48 16.50
N GLY A 485 0.23 9.29 16.49
CA GLY A 485 1.13 8.83 17.56
C GLY A 485 0.43 8.30 18.82
N THR A 486 -0.91 8.25 18.85
CA THR A 486 -1.68 7.76 20.00
C THR A 486 -2.82 6.82 19.59
N LYS A 487 -3.46 6.16 20.58
CA LYS A 487 -4.72 5.41 20.39
C LYS A 487 -5.96 6.24 20.75
N ASP A 488 -5.84 7.55 20.65
CA ASP A 488 -6.88 8.47 21.05
C ASP A 488 -7.38 9.34 19.89
N VAL A 489 -8.59 9.82 20.07
CA VAL A 489 -9.32 10.65 19.12
C VAL A 489 -9.86 11.85 19.89
N TRP A 490 -9.77 13.03 19.29
CA TRP A 490 -10.44 14.20 19.80
C TRP A 490 -11.89 14.24 19.30
N ASP A 491 -12.86 14.16 20.22
CA ASP A 491 -14.28 14.35 19.91
C ASP A 491 -14.59 15.85 19.97
N ARG A 492 -14.78 16.49 18.81
CA ARG A 492 -15.06 17.93 18.71
C ARG A 492 -16.43 18.31 19.25
N GLU A 493 -17.39 17.40 19.22
CA GLU A 493 -18.72 17.64 19.80
C GLU A 493 -18.64 17.66 21.33
N LYS A 494 -17.88 16.72 21.91
CA LYS A 494 -17.74 16.60 23.38
C LYS A 494 -16.55 17.37 23.95
N LYS A 495 -15.77 18.04 23.09
CA LYS A 495 -14.55 18.78 23.41
C LYS A 495 -13.62 18.02 24.36
N ARG A 496 -13.39 16.74 24.08
CA ARG A 496 -12.53 15.89 24.93
C ARG A 496 -11.83 14.81 24.14
N ARG A 497 -10.70 14.34 24.68
CA ARG A 497 -9.99 13.15 24.21
C ARG A 497 -10.76 11.89 24.62
N ILE A 498 -10.93 10.98 23.68
CA ILE A 498 -11.56 9.67 23.89
C ILE A 498 -10.69 8.58 23.26
N ALA A 499 -10.74 7.37 23.81
CA ALA A 499 -10.04 6.22 23.23
C ALA A 499 -10.66 5.87 21.87
N GLU A 500 -9.82 5.42 20.93
CA GLU A 500 -10.23 4.94 19.59
C GLU A 500 -11.32 3.86 19.67
N GLY A 501 -11.25 2.97 20.67
CA GLY A 501 -12.30 1.97 20.93
C GLY A 501 -13.69 2.58 21.14
N ALA A 502 -13.80 3.76 21.74
CA ALA A 502 -15.08 4.43 21.93
C ALA A 502 -15.65 4.98 20.61
N VAL A 503 -14.78 5.43 19.70
CA VAL A 503 -15.15 5.87 18.34
C VAL A 503 -15.57 4.68 17.49
N LYS A 504 -14.85 3.57 17.59
CA LYS A 504 -15.20 2.30 16.93
C LYS A 504 -16.58 1.82 17.36
N MET A 505 -16.89 1.87 18.66
CA MET A 505 -18.22 1.53 19.17
C MET A 505 -19.30 2.53 18.71
N ALA A 506 -18.98 3.83 18.62
CA ALA A 506 -19.93 4.85 18.18
C ALA A 506 -20.26 4.77 16.68
N LEU A 507 -19.28 4.40 15.84
CA LEU A 507 -19.45 4.30 14.40
C LEU A 507 -19.89 2.90 13.94
N GLY A 508 -19.62 1.85 14.73
CA GLY A 508 -19.94 0.46 14.36
C GLY A 508 -19.34 0.10 13.00
N ASP A 509 -20.14 -0.50 12.12
CA ASP A 509 -19.69 -0.98 10.80
C ASP A 509 -19.16 0.12 9.86
N THR A 510 -19.44 1.40 10.15
CA THR A 510 -18.90 2.53 9.37
C THR A 510 -17.58 3.06 9.93
N TYR A 511 -17.06 2.46 11.00
CA TYR A 511 -15.76 2.82 11.56
C TYR A 511 -14.63 2.67 10.54
N ALA A 512 -14.61 1.54 9.82
CA ALA A 512 -13.60 1.30 8.78
C ALA A 512 -13.67 2.35 7.66
N LEU A 513 -14.87 2.85 7.34
CA LEU A 513 -15.06 3.90 6.36
C LEU A 513 -14.51 5.24 6.84
N TRP A 514 -14.73 5.60 8.11
CA TRP A 514 -14.10 6.78 8.70
C TRP A 514 -12.57 6.64 8.75
N LEU A 515 -12.08 5.48 9.21
CA LEU A 515 -10.65 5.18 9.35
C LEU A 515 -9.91 5.30 8.00
N ASN A 516 -10.55 4.86 6.92
CA ASN A 516 -9.97 4.86 5.58
C ASN A 516 -10.38 6.07 4.72
N SER A 517 -11.12 7.04 5.29
CA SER A 517 -11.58 8.23 4.55
C SER A 517 -10.42 9.20 4.32
N SER A 518 -10.29 9.70 3.08
CA SER A 518 -9.39 10.80 2.73
C SER A 518 -9.78 12.13 3.37
N GLU A 519 -11.05 12.30 3.76
CA GLU A 519 -11.54 13.47 4.49
C GLU A 519 -11.33 13.38 6.01
N ARG A 520 -10.78 12.27 6.51
CA ARG A 520 -10.53 12.10 7.95
C ARG A 520 -9.45 13.08 8.42
N ARG A 521 -9.79 13.89 9.41
CA ARG A 521 -8.86 14.83 10.04
C ARG A 521 -7.89 14.09 10.97
N VAL A 522 -6.61 14.43 10.85
CA VAL A 522 -5.52 13.90 11.66
C VAL A 522 -4.72 15.08 12.22
N VAL A 523 -4.32 15.00 13.49
CA VAL A 523 -3.46 15.97 14.15
C VAL A 523 -2.37 15.20 14.88
N ASP A 524 -1.11 15.59 14.68
CA ASP A 524 0.02 15.02 15.41
C ASP A 524 -0.05 15.36 16.90
N VAL A 525 0.25 14.39 17.77
CA VAL A 525 0.30 14.59 19.22
C VAL A 525 1.27 15.71 19.63
N GLU A 526 2.36 15.92 18.89
CA GLU A 526 3.33 17.01 19.13
C GLU A 526 2.75 18.39 18.80
N HIS A 527 1.69 18.46 17.99
CA HIS A 527 0.98 19.69 17.66
C HIS A 527 -0.21 19.99 18.59
N ILE A 528 -0.41 19.16 19.63
CA ILE A 528 -1.40 19.42 20.68
C ILE A 528 -0.73 20.18 21.82
N VAL A 529 -0.96 21.49 21.87
CA VAL A 529 -0.44 22.36 22.93
C VAL A 529 -1.49 22.64 24.00
N PHE A 530 -1.08 22.62 25.26
CA PHE A 530 -1.92 23.09 26.37
C PHE A 530 -1.76 24.60 26.53
N ASP A 531 -2.84 25.36 26.39
CA ASP A 531 -2.87 26.79 26.67
C ASP A 531 -3.42 27.03 28.09
N PRO A 532 -2.57 27.37 29.07
CA PRO A 532 -2.99 27.59 30.46
C PRO A 532 -3.72 28.93 30.68
N THR A 533 -3.84 29.81 29.68
CA THR A 533 -4.35 31.18 29.87
C THR A 533 -5.84 31.33 29.57
N ARG A 534 -6.52 30.27 29.11
CA ARG A 534 -7.97 30.26 28.91
C ARG A 534 -8.69 29.75 30.16
N PRO A 535 -9.47 30.59 30.88
CA PRO A 535 -10.32 30.13 31.95
C PRO A 535 -11.57 29.51 31.33
N ASP A 536 -11.64 28.19 31.25
CA ASP A 536 -12.92 27.50 31.07
C ASP A 536 -13.17 26.62 32.29
N HIS A 537 -14.37 26.74 32.84
CA HIS A 537 -14.82 26.18 34.11
C HIS A 537 -15.01 24.66 34.02
N ASP A 538 -13.95 23.89 33.81
CA ASP A 538 -13.89 22.49 34.23
C ASP A 538 -12.43 22.03 34.22
N GLN A 539 -11.91 21.59 35.37
CA GLN A 539 -10.54 21.07 35.47
C GLN A 539 -10.40 19.83 34.59
N ARG A 540 -9.87 19.97 33.36
CA ARG A 540 -9.30 18.88 32.55
C ARG A 540 -8.48 19.45 31.38
N PRO A 541 -7.26 18.93 31.12
CA PRO A 541 -6.37 19.51 30.12
C PRO A 541 -6.74 19.06 28.70
N GLN A 542 -6.30 19.88 27.73
CA GLN A 542 -6.21 19.66 26.27
C GLN A 542 -7.34 20.36 25.48
N HIS A 543 -6.97 21.40 24.73
CA HIS A 543 -7.75 21.99 23.64
C HIS A 543 -6.86 22.00 22.39
N ILE A 544 -7.42 21.65 21.23
CA ILE A 544 -6.69 21.68 19.96
C ILE A 544 -6.90 23.06 19.31
N HIS A 545 -5.85 23.86 19.18
CA HIS A 545 -5.86 25.06 18.35
C HIS A 545 -5.63 24.66 16.88
N GLN A 546 -6.58 24.95 16.00
CA GLN A 546 -6.34 24.90 14.55
C GLN A 546 -5.79 26.25 14.10
N HIS A 547 -4.53 26.27 13.64
CA HIS A 547 -4.16 27.18 12.56
C HIS A 547 -4.45 26.42 11.26
N LEU A 548 -5.57 26.78 10.63
CA LEU A 548 -5.88 26.50 9.23
C LEU A 548 -5.63 27.77 8.43
#